data_AF-A0A2A4JYU1-F1
#
_entry.id   AF-A0A2A4JYU1-F1
#
_cell.length_a   1.000
_cell.length_b   1.000
_cell.length_c   1.000
_cell.angle_alpha   90.00
_cell.angle_beta   90.00
_cell.angle_gamma   90.00
#
_symmetry.space_group_name_H-M   'P 1'
#
loop_
_entity.id
_entity.type
_entity.pdbx_description
1 polymer ?
#
loop_
_entity_poly.entity_id
_entity_poly.type
_entity_poly.pdbx_seq_one_letter_code
_entity_poly.pdbx_strand_id
1 'polypeptide(L)'
;MVAFTGILSSGCSVHARFLLCSAFAPLCSEEVSGSVSACRALCETVVDDCKDQLKQMLPTIVLDCSAFPLRADRRLCMRPPNASESEPEPPPASRWPFHDHDIREHGCPPAHTRSPTGECWPACGQHARYSQSDKRKAEIWMNVLAWFSLLSTSFALLTFCAEPSRYRYPERPVVWMAACHAIVALTYVTRGWLGAKIVSCSGTTLAVDGLASPTCVAFFSLTYYFTLAADAWFANACVAWYLTAASEWSTEALERAAAYLHAVSWGWAGAWTAAALALRRVTADELTGTCGISDAAAAALVGVPRGALLVTSVALAIGACPGIMRSGAVWRRALWPARKAECCAPPLLRAHHPYYKRPLHVSRV
;
A
#
# COMPACT_ATOMS: atom_id res chain seq x y z
N MET A 1 -7.37 -36.93 58.55
CA MET A 1 -7.36 -35.65 59.30
C MET A 1 -7.12 -35.80 60.81
N VAL A 2 -7.69 -36.79 61.53
CA VAL A 2 -7.51 -36.94 63.00
C VAL A 2 -6.03 -37.01 63.43
N ALA A 3 -5.20 -37.66 62.60
CA ALA A 3 -3.77 -37.86 62.84
C ALA A 3 -2.89 -36.59 62.75
N PHE A 4 -3.42 -35.50 62.18
CA PHE A 4 -2.69 -34.23 61.97
C PHE A 4 -3.24 -33.08 62.83
N THR A 5 -4.12 -33.38 63.79
CA THR A 5 -4.72 -32.40 64.70
C THR A 5 -3.69 -31.65 65.53
N GLY A 6 -2.61 -32.31 65.95
CA GLY A 6 -1.50 -31.69 66.69
C GLY A 6 -0.73 -30.62 65.92
N ILE A 7 -0.57 -30.79 64.60
CA ILE A 7 0.08 -29.79 63.74
C ILE A 7 -0.84 -28.58 63.54
N LEU A 8 -2.15 -28.81 63.44
CA LEU A 8 -3.14 -27.74 63.29
C LEU A 8 -3.37 -26.95 64.59
N SER A 9 -3.32 -27.60 65.75
CA SER A 9 -3.54 -26.95 67.04
C SER A 9 -2.32 -26.21 67.58
N SER A 10 -1.11 -26.66 67.24
CA SER A 10 0.14 -26.01 67.65
C SER A 10 0.41 -24.68 66.93
N GLY A 11 -0.20 -24.45 65.77
CA GLY A 11 -0.05 -23.21 65.01
C GLY A 11 1.38 -22.97 64.51
N CYS A 12 2.20 -24.01 64.40
CA CYS A 12 3.62 -23.91 64.03
C CYS A 12 3.88 -23.27 62.66
N SER A 13 2.98 -23.47 61.70
CA SER A 13 3.04 -22.81 60.39
C SER A 13 1.68 -22.26 60.01
N VAL A 14 1.67 -21.03 59.50
CA VAL A 14 0.47 -20.40 58.91
C VAL A 14 -0.04 -21.15 57.68
N HIS A 15 0.82 -21.96 57.05
CA HIS A 15 0.51 -22.70 55.82
C HIS A 15 0.11 -24.17 56.06
N ALA A 16 0.26 -24.69 57.29
CA ALA A 16 -0.02 -26.10 57.60
C ALA A 16 -1.47 -26.50 57.30
N ARG A 17 -2.43 -25.63 57.60
CA ARG A 17 -3.85 -25.87 57.30
C ARG A 17 -4.11 -25.97 55.80
N PHE A 18 -3.52 -25.06 55.02
CA PHE A 18 -3.67 -25.05 53.57
C PHE A 18 -3.04 -26.31 52.94
N LEU A 19 -1.83 -26.67 53.34
CA LEU A 19 -1.15 -27.87 52.86
C LEU A 19 -1.98 -29.13 53.11
N LEU A 20 -2.44 -29.35 54.35
CA LEU A 20 -3.21 -30.54 54.71
C LEU A 20 -4.57 -30.57 53.99
N CYS A 21 -5.26 -29.44 53.87
CA CYS A 21 -6.50 -29.38 53.10
C CYS A 21 -6.27 -29.74 51.63
N SER A 22 -5.20 -29.23 51.00
CA SER A 22 -4.88 -29.53 49.61
C SER A 22 -4.46 -30.99 49.37
N ALA A 23 -3.90 -31.66 50.38
CA ALA A 23 -3.47 -33.04 50.30
C ALA A 23 -4.64 -34.03 50.39
N PHE A 24 -5.63 -33.75 51.27
CA PHE A 24 -6.81 -34.60 51.44
C PHE A 24 -7.97 -34.24 50.52
N ALA A 25 -8.06 -32.98 50.10
CA ALA A 25 -9.12 -32.45 49.23
C ALA A 25 -8.49 -31.54 48.16
N PRO A 26 -7.81 -32.12 47.16
CA PRO A 26 -7.21 -31.35 46.08
C PRO A 26 -8.27 -30.72 45.18
N LEU A 27 -7.89 -29.67 44.46
CA LEU A 27 -8.78 -28.97 43.53
C LEU A 27 -8.93 -29.80 42.25
N CYS A 28 -10.16 -30.06 41.83
CA CYS A 28 -10.48 -30.65 40.53
C CYS A 28 -11.26 -29.61 39.71
N SER A 29 -10.80 -29.35 38.48
CA SER A 29 -11.49 -28.48 37.52
C SER A 29 -11.56 -29.18 36.17
N GLU A 30 -12.63 -28.96 35.40
CA GLU A 30 -12.77 -29.54 34.06
C GLU A 30 -11.71 -29.02 33.07
N GLU A 31 -11.06 -27.91 33.39
CA GLU A 31 -10.00 -27.30 32.58
C GLU A 31 -8.62 -27.94 32.80
N VAL A 32 -8.46 -28.82 33.78
CA VAL A 32 -7.16 -29.44 34.13
C VAL A 32 -7.30 -30.95 34.18
N SER A 33 -6.42 -31.66 33.46
CA SER A 33 -6.37 -33.13 33.48
C SER A 33 -5.79 -33.64 34.80
N GLY A 34 -6.64 -33.79 35.82
CA GLY A 34 -6.30 -34.38 37.11
C GLY A 34 -6.54 -33.47 38.31
N SER A 35 -6.24 -33.96 39.50
CA SER A 35 -6.33 -33.19 40.74
C SER A 35 -5.09 -32.31 40.93
N VAL A 36 -5.31 -31.08 41.36
CA VAL A 36 -4.26 -30.09 41.63
C VAL A 36 -4.05 -30.01 43.15
N SER A 37 -2.86 -30.37 43.62
CA SER A 37 -2.45 -30.29 45.03
C SER A 37 -1.50 -29.10 45.28
N ALA A 38 -1.09 -28.87 46.54
CA ALA A 38 -0.08 -27.85 46.85
C ALA A 38 1.27 -28.15 46.19
N CYS A 39 2.05 -27.10 45.93
CA CYS A 39 3.42 -27.26 45.41
C CYS A 39 4.36 -27.88 46.45
N ARG A 40 5.38 -28.63 46.00
CA ARG A 40 6.41 -29.24 46.87
C ARG A 40 7.07 -28.24 47.83
N ALA A 41 7.42 -27.06 47.34
CA ALA A 41 8.02 -26.00 48.15
C ALA A 41 7.18 -25.66 49.39
N LEU A 42 5.84 -25.68 49.28
CA LEU A 42 4.96 -25.41 50.41
C LEU A 42 5.01 -26.52 51.47
N CYS A 43 5.16 -27.77 51.04
CA CYS A 43 5.35 -28.90 51.96
C CYS A 43 6.67 -28.76 52.72
N GLU A 44 7.75 -28.43 52.01
CA GLU A 44 9.08 -28.25 52.58
C GLU A 44 9.10 -27.12 53.62
N THR A 45 8.44 -25.99 53.34
CA THR A 45 8.28 -24.90 54.32
C THR A 45 7.55 -25.36 55.58
N VAL A 46 6.42 -26.07 55.46
CA VAL A 46 5.66 -26.54 56.63
C VAL A 46 6.45 -27.58 57.44
N VAL A 47 7.24 -28.44 56.78
CA VAL A 47 8.10 -29.41 57.46
C VAL A 47 9.20 -28.70 58.26
N ASP A 48 9.76 -27.61 57.73
CA ASP A 48 10.77 -26.82 58.43
C ASP A 48 10.17 -26.03 59.61
N ASP A 49 9.06 -25.31 59.39
CA ASP A 49 8.35 -24.54 60.42
C ASP A 49 7.88 -25.42 61.60
N CYS A 50 7.44 -26.66 61.31
CA CYS A 50 6.85 -27.56 62.29
C CYS A 50 7.80 -28.66 62.77
N LYS A 51 9.11 -28.51 62.52
CA LYS A 51 10.14 -29.53 62.76
C LYS A 51 10.14 -30.12 64.17
N ASP A 52 9.93 -29.29 65.19
CA ASP A 52 9.94 -29.74 66.59
C ASP A 52 8.64 -30.47 66.99
N GLN A 53 7.50 -30.07 66.43
CA GLN A 53 6.23 -30.77 66.62
C GLN A 53 6.23 -32.12 65.89
N LEU A 54 6.84 -32.17 64.70
CA LEU A 54 7.05 -33.40 63.94
C LEU A 54 7.88 -34.41 64.74
N LYS A 55 9.03 -34.00 65.31
CA LYS A 55 9.87 -34.88 66.15
C LYS A 55 9.10 -35.54 67.30
N GLN A 56 8.13 -34.83 67.89
CA GLN A 56 7.34 -35.32 69.02
C GLN A 56 6.24 -36.31 68.59
N MET A 57 5.83 -36.29 67.32
CA MET A 57 4.81 -37.16 66.72
C MET A 57 5.38 -38.37 65.94
N LEU A 58 6.69 -38.45 65.74
CA LEU A 58 7.35 -39.57 65.04
C LEU A 58 7.37 -40.81 65.94
N PRO A 59 6.44 -41.75 65.72
CA PRO A 59 6.83 -42.90 64.90
C PRO A 59 5.77 -43.35 63.87
N THR A 60 4.63 -42.65 63.74
CA THR A 60 3.49 -43.18 62.97
C THR A 60 3.20 -42.42 61.67
N ILE A 61 3.71 -41.19 61.49
CA ILE A 61 3.35 -40.34 60.34
C ILE A 61 4.57 -39.56 59.84
N VAL A 62 4.90 -39.72 58.56
CA VAL A 62 5.95 -38.96 57.86
C VAL A 62 5.28 -38.14 56.75
N LEU A 63 5.51 -36.83 56.72
CA LEU A 63 5.14 -35.99 55.57
C LEU A 63 6.22 -36.10 54.50
N ASP A 64 5.94 -36.91 53.47
CA ASP A 64 6.81 -37.03 52.31
C ASP A 64 6.50 -35.94 51.27
N CYS A 65 7.36 -34.92 51.22
CA CYS A 65 7.21 -33.81 50.28
C CYS A 65 7.50 -34.21 48.82
N SER A 66 8.12 -35.37 48.57
CA SER A 66 8.37 -35.85 47.21
C SER A 66 7.08 -36.21 46.46
N ALA A 67 6.01 -36.53 47.19
CA ALA A 67 4.69 -36.82 46.62
C ALA A 67 4.01 -35.58 45.99
N PHE A 68 4.48 -34.36 46.31
CA PHE A 68 3.96 -33.13 45.73
C PHE A 68 4.74 -32.71 44.47
N PRO A 69 4.06 -32.14 43.46
CA PRO A 69 4.69 -31.74 42.20
C PRO A 69 5.65 -30.55 42.36
N LEU A 70 6.74 -30.60 41.60
CA LEU A 70 7.61 -29.45 41.34
C LEU A 70 7.01 -28.58 40.23
N ARG A 71 7.14 -27.26 40.36
CA ARG A 71 6.66 -26.30 39.36
C ARG A 71 7.41 -26.42 38.02
N ALA A 72 8.67 -26.85 38.06
CA ALA A 72 9.49 -27.10 36.87
C ALA A 72 8.98 -28.26 36.00
N ASP A 73 8.20 -29.19 36.56
CA ASP A 73 7.73 -30.40 35.87
C ASP A 73 6.48 -30.17 35.00
N ARG A 74 6.11 -28.91 34.73
CA ARG A 74 4.91 -28.51 33.95
C ARG A 74 3.58 -29.03 34.51
N ARG A 75 3.54 -29.50 35.76
CA ARG A 75 2.31 -29.87 36.48
C ARG A 75 1.80 -28.67 37.27
N LEU A 76 0.50 -28.39 37.18
CA LEU A 76 -0.14 -27.32 37.97
C LEU A 76 -0.09 -27.67 39.46
N CYS A 77 0.20 -26.68 40.32
CA CYS A 77 0.16 -26.82 41.78
C CYS A 77 -0.25 -25.49 42.44
N MET A 78 -0.90 -25.58 43.60
CA MET A 78 -1.47 -24.43 44.31
C MET A 78 -0.47 -23.78 45.27
N ARG A 79 -0.53 -22.44 45.37
CA ARG A 79 0.18 -21.62 46.37
C ARG A 79 -0.81 -21.08 47.41
N PRO A 80 -0.36 -20.79 48.65
CA PRO A 80 -1.22 -20.18 49.65
C PRO A 80 -1.56 -18.73 49.27
N PRO A 81 -2.76 -18.22 49.59
CA PRO A 81 -3.27 -16.92 49.14
C PRO A 81 -2.46 -15.70 49.62
N ASN A 82 -1.57 -15.86 50.61
CA ASN A 82 -0.71 -14.81 51.17
C ASN A 82 0.79 -15.06 50.94
N ALA A 83 1.19 -15.94 50.03
CA ALA A 83 2.59 -16.04 49.64
C ALA A 83 3.00 -14.76 48.89
N SER A 84 3.54 -13.79 49.62
CA SER A 84 4.35 -12.71 49.05
C SER A 84 5.44 -13.33 48.18
N GLU A 85 5.73 -12.70 47.05
CA GLU A 85 6.76 -13.03 46.06
C GLU A 85 8.19 -12.89 46.65
N SER A 86 8.49 -13.61 47.73
CA SER A 86 9.76 -13.50 48.44
C SER A 86 10.80 -14.53 47.99
N GLU A 87 10.70 -15.04 46.75
CA GLU A 87 11.85 -15.57 46.01
C GLU A 87 11.79 -15.08 44.56
N PRO A 88 12.91 -14.55 44.00
CA PRO A 88 13.00 -14.27 42.59
C PRO A 88 13.05 -15.60 41.82
N GLU A 89 11.88 -16.08 41.40
CA GLU A 89 11.76 -17.17 40.44
C GLU A 89 12.49 -16.72 39.15
N PRO A 90 13.47 -17.47 38.61
CA PRO A 90 14.04 -17.12 37.31
C PRO A 90 12.89 -17.03 36.31
N PRO A 91 12.85 -15.98 35.46
CA PRO A 91 11.72 -15.75 34.58
C PRO A 91 11.44 -17.02 33.78
N PRO A 92 10.15 -17.44 33.65
CA PRO A 92 9.81 -18.64 32.91
C PRO A 92 10.47 -18.55 31.54
N ALA A 93 11.27 -19.57 31.18
CA ALA A 93 11.94 -19.61 29.89
C ALA A 93 10.91 -19.32 28.81
N SER A 94 11.12 -18.23 28.08
CA SER A 94 10.21 -17.74 27.05
C SER A 94 9.88 -18.89 26.12
N ARG A 95 8.60 -19.27 26.04
CA ARG A 95 8.09 -20.26 25.08
C ARG A 95 8.12 -19.74 23.64
N TRP A 96 8.64 -18.53 23.44
CA TRP A 96 8.94 -17.95 22.14
C TRP A 96 10.32 -18.42 21.68
N PRO A 97 10.49 -18.78 20.40
CA PRO A 97 11.78 -19.24 19.86
C PRO A 97 12.83 -18.13 19.77
N PHE A 98 12.51 -16.92 20.27
CA PHE A 98 13.41 -15.78 20.32
C PHE A 98 13.69 -15.46 21.78
N HIS A 99 14.96 -15.52 22.17
CA HIS A 99 15.39 -15.02 23.47
C HIS A 99 15.37 -13.50 23.46
N ASP A 100 14.83 -12.87 24.49
CA ASP A 100 14.85 -11.40 24.69
C ASP A 100 16.26 -10.81 24.64
N HIS A 101 17.28 -11.66 24.85
CA HIS A 101 18.69 -11.31 24.71
C HIS A 101 19.09 -11.00 23.25
N ASP A 102 18.49 -11.65 22.24
CA ASP A 102 18.79 -11.37 20.82
C ASP A 102 18.25 -10.00 20.36
N ILE A 103 17.11 -9.57 20.91
CA ILE A 103 16.53 -8.24 20.65
C ILE A 103 17.39 -7.14 21.29
N ARG A 104 17.98 -7.42 22.47
CA ARG A 104 18.87 -6.48 23.17
C ARG A 104 20.26 -6.39 22.53
N GLU A 105 20.73 -7.44 21.86
CA GLU A 105 22.02 -7.43 21.16
C GLU A 105 21.93 -6.81 19.76
N HIS A 106 20.77 -6.88 19.08
CA HIS A 106 20.58 -6.39 17.71
C HIS A 106 19.74 -5.10 17.58
N GLY A 107 19.11 -4.61 18.65
CA GLY A 107 18.41 -3.31 18.69
C GLY A 107 17.19 -3.15 17.77
N CYS A 108 16.97 -4.07 16.83
CA CYS A 108 15.85 -4.15 15.88
C CYS A 108 15.47 -5.62 15.63
N PRO A 109 14.23 -5.91 15.19
CA PRO A 109 13.81 -7.25 14.78
C PRO A 109 14.70 -7.86 13.67
N PRO A 110 14.70 -9.19 13.48
CA PRO A 110 15.44 -9.82 12.39
C PRO A 110 15.06 -9.21 11.03
N ALA A 111 16.03 -9.14 10.11
CA ALA A 111 15.93 -8.49 8.80
C ALA A 111 15.63 -6.97 8.83
N HIS A 112 15.72 -6.32 9.99
CA HIS A 112 15.63 -4.87 10.15
C HIS A 112 16.92 -4.32 10.74
N THR A 113 17.19 -3.04 10.51
CA THR A 113 18.33 -2.32 11.08
C THR A 113 17.91 -0.87 11.34
N ARG A 114 18.67 -0.14 12.16
CA ARG A 114 18.33 1.23 12.54
C ARG A 114 18.57 2.18 11.36
N SER A 115 17.54 2.88 10.93
CA SER A 115 17.63 3.89 9.87
C SER A 115 18.36 5.15 10.36
N PRO A 116 18.77 6.05 9.44
CA PRO A 116 19.25 7.39 9.80
C PRO A 116 18.23 8.21 10.60
N THR A 117 16.93 7.91 10.48
CA THR A 117 15.85 8.55 11.26
C THR A 117 15.71 7.99 12.68
N GLY A 118 16.44 6.93 13.01
CA GLY A 118 16.46 6.31 14.34
C GLY A 118 15.44 5.20 14.55
N GLU A 119 14.54 4.97 13.59
CA GLU A 119 13.53 3.90 13.62
C GLU A 119 14.09 2.58 13.05
N CYS A 120 13.48 1.44 13.40
CA CYS A 120 13.83 0.16 12.78
C CYS A 120 13.22 0.05 11.39
N TRP A 121 14.07 -0.12 10.38
CA TRP A 121 13.70 -0.16 8.97
C TRP A 121 14.23 -1.43 8.28
N PRO A 122 13.58 -1.96 7.23
CA PRO A 122 14.06 -3.14 6.53
C PRO A 122 15.51 -3.02 6.06
N ALA A 123 16.31 -4.05 6.35
CA ALA A 123 17.69 -4.14 5.92
C ALA A 123 17.79 -4.43 4.41
N CYS A 124 18.80 -3.84 3.76
CA CYS A 124 19.01 -4.01 2.32
C CYS A 124 19.27 -5.47 1.98
N GLY A 125 18.53 -5.99 1.00
CA GLY A 125 18.72 -7.34 0.46
C GLY A 125 18.29 -8.47 1.40
N GLN A 126 17.71 -8.16 2.56
CA GLN A 126 17.09 -9.12 3.47
C GLN A 126 15.60 -9.31 3.16
N HIS A 127 15.00 -10.36 3.74
CA HIS A 127 13.58 -10.67 3.62
C HIS A 127 12.86 -10.20 4.88
N ALA A 128 12.39 -8.95 4.87
CA ALA A 128 11.69 -8.37 6.01
C ALA A 128 10.19 -8.66 5.93
N ARG A 129 9.52 -8.19 4.87
CA ARG A 129 8.08 -8.40 4.65
C ARG A 129 7.78 -9.41 3.55
N TYR A 130 8.69 -9.61 2.60
CA TYR A 130 8.45 -10.41 1.40
C TYR A 130 9.48 -11.53 1.21
N SER A 131 9.00 -12.71 0.85
CA SER A 131 9.87 -13.86 0.54
C SER A 131 10.66 -13.62 -0.75
N GLN A 132 11.74 -14.37 -0.95
CA GLN A 132 12.50 -14.34 -2.21
C GLN A 132 11.61 -14.71 -3.42
N SER A 133 10.65 -15.61 -3.22
CA SER A 133 9.73 -16.04 -4.28
C SER A 133 8.80 -14.91 -4.72
N ASP A 134 8.33 -14.08 -3.78
CA ASP A 134 7.43 -12.96 -4.09
C ASP A 134 8.17 -11.85 -4.82
N LYS A 135 9.39 -11.53 -4.37
CA LYS A 135 10.28 -10.58 -5.04
C LYS A 135 10.57 -11.01 -6.47
N ARG A 136 10.85 -12.31 -6.68
CA ARG A 136 11.11 -12.86 -8.01
C ARG A 136 9.88 -12.79 -8.92
N LYS A 137 8.69 -13.09 -8.41
CA LYS A 137 7.44 -12.95 -9.17
C LYS A 137 7.21 -11.49 -9.58
N ALA A 138 7.34 -10.57 -8.63
CA ALA A 138 7.18 -9.13 -8.89
C ALA A 138 8.18 -8.63 -9.94
N GLU A 139 9.45 -9.04 -9.83
CA GLU A 139 10.50 -8.72 -10.81
C GLU A 139 10.15 -9.20 -12.22
N ILE A 140 9.72 -10.45 -12.38
CA ILE A 140 9.33 -11.01 -13.69
C ILE A 140 8.17 -10.19 -14.28
N TRP A 141 7.11 -9.96 -13.51
CA TRP A 141 5.93 -9.23 -13.98
C TRP A 141 6.26 -7.77 -14.37
N MET A 142 7.00 -7.06 -13.52
CA MET A 142 7.40 -5.67 -13.81
C MET A 142 8.24 -5.59 -15.08
N ASN A 143 9.20 -6.50 -15.26
CA ASN A 143 10.07 -6.50 -16.43
C ASN A 143 9.28 -6.82 -17.72
N VAL A 144 8.38 -7.79 -17.69
CA VAL A 144 7.54 -8.14 -18.85
C VAL A 144 6.64 -6.98 -19.25
N LEU A 145 5.95 -6.36 -18.28
CA LEU A 145 5.07 -5.23 -18.54
C LEU A 145 5.84 -4.00 -19.02
N ALA A 146 7.02 -3.74 -18.47
CA ALA A 146 7.86 -2.63 -18.90
C ALA A 146 8.34 -2.79 -20.34
N TRP A 147 8.80 -3.98 -20.75
CA TRP A 147 9.18 -4.23 -22.14
C TRP A 147 8.01 -4.11 -23.11
N PHE A 148 6.85 -4.67 -22.75
CA PHE A 148 5.64 -4.55 -23.58
C PHE A 148 5.21 -3.08 -23.75
N SER A 149 5.20 -2.33 -22.65
CA SER A 149 4.90 -0.90 -22.66
C SER A 149 5.90 -0.12 -23.51
N LEU A 150 7.21 -0.35 -23.33
CA LEU A 150 8.26 0.33 -24.07
C LEU A 150 8.15 0.09 -25.59
N LEU A 151 7.93 -1.15 -26.01
CA LEU A 151 7.76 -1.50 -27.43
C LEU A 151 6.52 -0.82 -28.02
N SER A 152 5.39 -0.87 -27.30
CA SER A 152 4.13 -0.26 -27.73
C SER A 152 4.25 1.26 -27.87
N THR A 153 4.81 1.95 -26.86
CA THR A 153 4.96 3.40 -26.89
C THR A 153 6.01 3.84 -27.90
N SER A 154 7.09 3.07 -28.08
CA SER A 154 8.11 3.36 -29.10
C SER A 154 7.51 3.27 -30.51
N PHE A 155 6.69 2.27 -30.79
CA PHE A 155 5.99 2.17 -32.06
C PHE A 155 5.07 3.38 -32.33
N ALA A 156 4.33 3.83 -31.30
CA ALA A 156 3.48 5.03 -31.41
C ALA A 156 4.31 6.30 -31.71
N LEU A 157 5.45 6.47 -31.02
CA LEU A 157 6.35 7.61 -31.23
C LEU A 157 7.03 7.57 -32.61
N LEU A 158 7.45 6.39 -33.07
CA LEU A 158 7.99 6.22 -34.42
C LEU A 158 6.95 6.57 -35.50
N THR A 159 5.70 6.18 -35.29
CA THR A 159 4.58 6.55 -36.18
C THR A 159 4.41 8.07 -36.25
N PHE A 160 4.51 8.75 -35.10
CA PHE A 160 4.49 10.22 -35.06
C PHE A 160 5.69 10.84 -35.79
N CYS A 161 6.91 10.33 -35.56
CA CYS A 161 8.11 10.84 -36.22
C CYS A 161 8.06 10.67 -37.76
N ALA A 162 7.45 9.59 -38.24
CA ALA A 162 7.27 9.34 -39.67
C ALA A 162 6.25 10.29 -40.32
N GLU A 163 5.14 10.59 -39.63
CA GLU A 163 4.09 11.48 -40.14
C GLU A 163 3.57 12.44 -39.05
N PRO A 164 4.31 13.52 -38.74
CA PRO A 164 3.92 14.46 -37.68
C PRO A 164 2.62 15.22 -38.00
N SER A 165 2.32 15.39 -39.30
CA SER A 165 1.18 16.17 -39.77
C SER A 165 -0.17 15.56 -39.38
N ARG A 166 -0.20 14.24 -39.13
CA ARG A 166 -1.38 13.48 -38.70
C ARG A 166 -1.82 13.79 -37.26
N TYR A 167 -0.91 14.26 -36.42
CA TYR A 167 -1.14 14.46 -34.98
C TYR A 167 -1.21 15.95 -34.61
N ARG A 168 -2.11 16.69 -35.28
CA ARG A 168 -2.45 18.06 -34.87
C ARG A 168 -3.34 18.05 -33.63
N TYR A 169 -3.63 19.22 -33.07
CA TYR A 169 -4.66 19.30 -32.05
C TYR A 169 -6.02 18.99 -32.69
N PRO A 170 -6.91 18.25 -32.01
CA PRO A 170 -6.86 17.83 -30.60
C PRO A 170 -6.12 16.51 -30.28
N GLU A 171 -5.56 15.80 -31.25
CA GLU A 171 -4.92 14.47 -31.08
C GLU A 171 -3.50 14.54 -30.53
N ARG A 172 -2.81 15.67 -30.69
CA ARG A 172 -1.42 15.91 -30.27
C ARG A 172 -1.07 15.52 -28.82
N PRO A 173 -1.93 15.71 -27.80
CA PRO A 173 -1.68 15.24 -26.43
C PRO A 173 -1.30 13.76 -26.31
N VAL A 174 -1.80 12.89 -27.21
CA VAL A 174 -1.50 11.45 -27.20
C VAL A 174 0.00 11.17 -27.41
N VAL A 175 0.67 11.99 -28.21
CA VAL A 175 2.11 11.87 -28.46
C VAL A 175 2.90 12.11 -27.18
N TRP A 176 2.53 13.13 -26.40
CA TRP A 176 3.19 13.44 -25.13
C TRP A 176 2.89 12.40 -24.05
N MET A 177 1.67 11.85 -24.01
CA MET A 177 1.35 10.70 -23.15
C MET A 177 2.24 9.50 -23.48
N ALA A 178 2.39 9.17 -24.78
CA ALA A 178 3.25 8.07 -25.22
C ALA A 178 4.72 8.31 -24.86
N ALA A 179 5.22 9.54 -25.03
CA ALA A 179 6.58 9.92 -24.64
C ALA A 179 6.83 9.75 -23.13
N CYS A 180 5.88 10.18 -22.30
CA CYS A 180 5.99 10.02 -20.85
C CYS A 180 6.00 8.53 -20.44
N HIS A 181 5.09 7.72 -20.98
CA HIS A 181 5.06 6.28 -20.69
C HIS A 181 6.29 5.54 -21.21
N ALA A 182 6.86 5.96 -22.35
CA ALA A 182 8.11 5.41 -22.86
C ALA A 182 9.28 5.64 -21.87
N ILE A 183 9.38 6.83 -21.28
CA ILE A 183 10.40 7.14 -20.27
C ILE A 183 10.17 6.35 -18.99
N VAL A 184 8.92 6.21 -18.53
CA VAL A 184 8.58 5.37 -17.37
C VAL A 184 8.97 3.92 -17.63
N ALA A 185 8.57 3.35 -18.77
CA ALA A 185 8.90 1.99 -19.16
C ALA A 185 10.41 1.76 -19.27
N LEU A 186 11.13 2.70 -19.88
CA LEU A 186 12.60 2.68 -19.94
C LEU A 186 13.21 2.68 -18.53
N THR A 187 12.66 3.48 -17.61
CA THR A 187 13.11 3.52 -16.22
C THR A 187 12.90 2.18 -15.51
N TYR A 188 11.80 1.47 -15.75
CA TYR A 188 11.60 0.13 -15.19
C TYR A 188 12.55 -0.91 -15.83
N VAL A 189 12.80 -0.83 -17.14
CA VAL A 189 13.76 -1.69 -17.85
C VAL A 189 15.18 -1.49 -17.31
N THR A 190 15.62 -0.25 -17.14
CA THR A 190 16.96 0.06 -16.59
C THR A 190 17.08 -0.41 -15.15
N ARG A 191 16.03 -0.28 -14.34
CA ARG A 191 15.98 -0.83 -12.98
C ARG A 191 16.02 -2.36 -12.96
N GLY A 192 15.38 -3.03 -13.93
CA GLY A 192 15.50 -4.47 -14.13
C GLY A 192 16.93 -4.92 -14.48
N TRP A 193 17.65 -4.13 -15.28
CA TRP A 193 19.03 -4.43 -15.69
C TRP A 193 20.07 -4.15 -14.61
N LEU A 194 19.96 -3.01 -13.92
CA LEU A 194 20.84 -2.65 -12.80
C LEU A 194 20.59 -3.52 -11.56
N GLY A 195 19.36 -4.04 -11.44
CA GLY A 195 18.92 -4.82 -10.31
C GLY A 195 18.37 -3.97 -9.17
N ALA A 196 17.40 -4.54 -8.45
CA ALA A 196 16.66 -3.87 -7.38
C ALA A 196 17.56 -3.22 -6.32
N LYS A 197 18.61 -3.91 -5.89
CA LYS A 197 19.48 -3.47 -4.78
C LYS A 197 20.22 -2.17 -5.09
N ILE A 198 20.68 -1.96 -6.33
CA ILE A 198 21.41 -0.74 -6.72
C ILE A 198 20.48 0.49 -6.64
N VAL A 199 19.21 0.31 -6.94
CA VAL A 199 18.21 1.38 -6.95
C VAL A 199 17.68 1.66 -5.56
N SER A 200 17.35 0.62 -4.79
CA SER A 200 16.57 0.74 -3.56
C SER A 200 17.39 0.79 -2.27
N CYS A 201 18.66 0.40 -2.28
CA CYS A 201 19.47 0.36 -1.06
C CYS A 201 20.25 1.65 -0.80
N SER A 202 20.41 1.98 0.48
CA SER A 202 21.33 2.99 0.99
C SER A 202 22.15 2.36 2.12
N GLY A 203 23.38 1.94 1.79
CA GLY A 203 24.24 1.18 2.70
C GLY A 203 23.61 -0.15 3.13
N THR A 204 23.41 -0.31 4.44
CA THR A 204 22.83 -1.53 5.06
C THR A 204 21.30 -1.51 5.11
N THR A 205 20.67 -0.38 4.78
CA THR A 205 19.22 -0.17 4.87
C THR A 205 18.58 -0.02 3.48
N LEU A 206 17.28 -0.26 3.35
CA LEU A 206 16.53 0.32 2.23
C LEU A 206 16.52 1.85 2.35
N ALA A 207 16.54 2.56 1.22
CA ALA A 207 16.58 4.01 1.19
C ALA A 207 15.36 4.63 1.91
N VAL A 208 15.64 5.53 2.86
CA VAL A 208 14.67 6.34 3.61
C VAL A 208 14.96 7.82 3.34
N ASP A 209 13.93 8.66 3.38
CA ASP A 209 13.96 10.11 3.14
C ASP A 209 14.47 10.56 1.75
N GLY A 210 14.73 9.63 0.84
CA GLY A 210 15.21 9.86 -0.53
C GLY A 210 16.65 10.40 -0.62
N LEU A 211 16.99 11.49 0.08
CA LEU A 211 18.24 12.23 -0.10
C LEU A 211 19.50 11.39 0.15
N ALA A 212 19.43 10.36 0.99
CA ALA A 212 20.55 9.48 1.29
C ALA A 212 20.88 8.49 0.16
N SER A 213 20.07 8.42 -0.91
CA SER A 213 20.35 7.60 -2.09
C SER A 213 20.00 8.36 -3.37
N PRO A 214 20.99 8.98 -4.06
CA PRO A 214 20.73 9.75 -5.27
C PRO A 214 20.15 8.89 -6.40
N THR A 215 20.55 7.62 -6.48
CA THR A 215 19.97 6.65 -7.44
C THR A 215 18.48 6.45 -7.17
N CYS A 216 18.09 6.22 -5.92
CA CYS A 216 16.70 6.07 -5.53
C CYS A 216 15.86 7.29 -5.91
N VAL A 217 16.36 8.50 -5.61
CA VAL A 217 15.69 9.76 -5.96
C VAL A 217 15.60 9.97 -7.47
N ALA A 218 16.63 9.61 -8.23
CA ALA A 218 16.60 9.73 -9.69
C ALA A 218 15.52 8.82 -10.30
N PHE A 219 15.48 7.55 -9.89
CA PHE A 219 14.45 6.62 -10.35
C PHE A 219 13.05 7.06 -9.93
N PHE A 220 12.88 7.49 -8.67
CA PHE A 220 11.63 8.08 -8.19
C PHE A 220 11.22 9.30 -9.02
N SER A 221 12.13 10.22 -9.28
CA SER A 221 11.83 11.46 -10.01
C SER A 221 11.39 11.16 -11.44
N LEU A 222 12.08 10.23 -12.12
CA LEU A 222 11.71 9.79 -13.46
C LEU A 222 10.33 9.11 -13.48
N THR A 223 10.09 8.12 -12.62
CA THR A 223 8.80 7.42 -12.63
C THR A 223 7.67 8.36 -12.21
N TYR A 224 7.80 9.06 -11.09
CA TYR A 224 6.74 9.90 -10.53
C TYR A 224 6.40 11.11 -11.41
N TYR A 225 7.40 11.87 -11.87
CA TYR A 225 7.15 13.04 -12.74
C TYR A 225 6.50 12.62 -14.05
N PHE A 226 7.05 11.63 -14.75
CA PHE A 226 6.54 11.26 -16.07
C PHE A 226 5.19 10.52 -15.98
N THR A 227 4.92 9.74 -14.93
CA THR A 227 3.58 9.20 -14.72
C THR A 227 2.56 10.33 -14.48
N LEU A 228 2.87 11.29 -13.62
CA LEU A 228 1.94 12.40 -13.36
C LEU A 228 1.77 13.33 -14.57
N ALA A 229 2.83 13.53 -15.36
CA ALA A 229 2.75 14.24 -16.61
C ALA A 229 1.88 13.50 -17.63
N ALA A 230 1.97 12.17 -17.72
CA ALA A 230 1.11 11.39 -18.58
C ALA A 230 -0.37 11.54 -18.21
N ASP A 231 -0.71 11.53 -16.92
CA ASP A 231 -2.09 11.79 -16.47
C ASP A 231 -2.53 13.22 -16.79
N ALA A 232 -1.64 14.21 -16.66
CA ALA A 232 -1.95 15.60 -16.99
C ALA A 232 -2.19 15.77 -18.49
N TRP A 233 -1.42 15.08 -19.34
CA TRP A 233 -1.63 15.03 -20.78
C TRP A 233 -2.91 14.30 -21.18
N PHE A 234 -3.33 13.29 -20.41
CA PHE A 234 -4.64 12.66 -20.56
C PHE A 234 -5.76 13.64 -20.26
N ALA A 235 -5.70 14.37 -19.14
CA ALA A 235 -6.66 15.41 -18.81
C ALA A 235 -6.69 16.53 -19.86
N ASN A 236 -5.51 16.91 -20.39
CA ASN A 236 -5.40 17.87 -21.49
C ASN A 236 -6.06 17.36 -22.79
N ALA A 237 -5.96 16.07 -23.10
CA ALA A 237 -6.71 15.47 -24.22
C ALA A 237 -8.22 15.61 -24.02
N CYS A 238 -8.72 15.39 -22.80
CA CYS A 238 -10.13 15.63 -22.46
C CYS A 238 -10.53 17.10 -22.59
N VAL A 239 -9.66 18.05 -22.20
CA VAL A 239 -9.89 19.49 -22.43
C VAL A 239 -10.00 19.79 -23.91
N ALA A 240 -9.06 19.32 -24.73
CA ALA A 240 -9.06 19.54 -26.17
C ALA A 240 -10.33 18.98 -26.81
N TRP A 241 -10.75 17.77 -26.44
CA TRP A 241 -12.00 17.16 -26.92
C TRP A 241 -13.26 17.88 -26.46
N TYR A 242 -13.29 18.35 -25.20
CA TYR A 242 -14.40 19.15 -24.71
C TYR A 242 -14.53 20.47 -25.48
N LEU A 243 -13.41 21.17 -25.70
CA LEU A 243 -13.39 22.45 -26.42
C LEU A 243 -13.82 22.29 -27.87
N THR A 244 -13.42 21.22 -28.56
CA THR A 244 -13.89 20.97 -29.94
C THR A 244 -15.36 20.55 -29.98
N ALA A 245 -15.81 19.68 -29.06
CA ALA A 245 -17.15 19.11 -29.12
C ALA A 245 -18.25 20.04 -28.56
N ALA A 246 -18.00 20.71 -27.45
CA ALA A 246 -19.01 21.52 -26.75
C ALA A 246 -18.84 23.03 -26.98
N SER A 247 -17.60 23.50 -27.11
CA SER A 247 -17.29 24.93 -27.32
C SER A 247 -17.01 25.28 -28.80
N GLU A 248 -17.06 24.28 -29.70
CA GLU A 248 -16.85 24.43 -31.15
C GLU A 248 -15.50 25.10 -31.51
N TRP A 249 -14.46 24.89 -30.71
CA TRP A 249 -13.13 25.42 -31.01
C TRP A 249 -12.53 24.76 -32.25
N SER A 250 -11.91 25.57 -33.11
CA SER A 250 -11.13 25.06 -34.25
C SER A 250 -9.76 24.55 -33.80
N THR A 251 -9.14 23.72 -34.64
CA THR A 251 -7.77 23.22 -34.42
C THR A 251 -6.77 24.37 -34.31
N GLU A 252 -6.93 25.44 -35.09
CA GLU A 252 -6.11 26.65 -35.01
C GLU A 252 -6.26 27.38 -33.67
N ALA A 253 -7.47 27.42 -33.09
CA ALA A 253 -7.70 28.04 -31.79
C ALA A 253 -6.97 27.27 -30.68
N LEU A 254 -7.00 25.92 -30.73
CA LEU A 254 -6.23 25.07 -29.82
C LEU A 254 -4.73 25.24 -30.01
N GLU A 255 -4.24 25.37 -31.25
CA GLU A 255 -2.83 25.61 -31.54
C GLU A 255 -2.35 26.95 -30.97
N ARG A 256 -3.17 28.00 -31.02
CA ARG A 256 -2.88 29.29 -30.36
C ARG A 256 -2.81 29.16 -28.83
N ALA A 257 -3.59 28.26 -28.23
CA ALA A 257 -3.59 28.00 -26.79
C ALA A 257 -2.53 26.96 -26.35
N ALA A 258 -1.83 26.31 -27.27
CA ALA A 258 -0.97 25.17 -26.99
C ALA A 258 0.09 25.47 -25.92
N ALA A 259 0.70 26.65 -25.93
CA ALA A 259 1.70 27.03 -24.93
C ALA A 259 1.15 26.95 -23.49
N TYR A 260 -0.10 27.39 -23.27
CA TYR A 260 -0.75 27.29 -21.96
C TYR A 260 -1.05 25.84 -21.59
N LEU A 261 -1.57 25.05 -22.53
CA LEU A 261 -1.88 23.63 -22.31
C LEU A 261 -0.61 22.83 -21.93
N HIS A 262 0.50 23.09 -22.62
CA HIS A 262 1.81 22.54 -22.28
C HIS A 262 2.29 23.01 -20.89
N ALA A 263 2.23 24.31 -20.61
CA ALA A 263 2.70 24.88 -19.35
C ALA A 263 1.93 24.30 -18.15
N VAL A 264 0.61 24.17 -18.25
CA VAL A 264 -0.22 23.55 -17.21
C VAL A 264 0.13 22.07 -17.02
N SER A 265 0.29 21.32 -18.10
CA SER A 265 0.53 19.88 -18.03
C SER A 265 1.88 19.55 -17.39
N TRP A 266 2.96 20.22 -17.84
CA TRP A 266 4.30 20.03 -17.26
C TRP A 266 4.44 20.67 -15.88
N GLY A 267 3.83 21.84 -15.68
CA GLY A 267 3.83 22.55 -14.41
C GLY A 267 3.15 21.77 -13.30
N TRP A 268 2.02 21.10 -13.59
CA TRP A 268 1.34 20.22 -12.64
C TRP A 268 2.24 19.08 -12.16
N ALA A 269 2.83 18.34 -13.09
CA ALA A 269 3.76 17.26 -12.78
C ALA A 269 4.98 17.77 -11.98
N GLY A 270 5.57 18.88 -12.43
CA GLY A 270 6.73 19.50 -11.79
C GLY A 270 6.45 19.96 -10.36
N ALA A 271 5.32 20.63 -10.13
CA ALA A 271 4.95 21.15 -8.82
C ALA A 271 4.78 20.03 -7.79
N TRP A 272 4.08 18.95 -8.15
CA TRP A 272 3.87 17.82 -7.24
C TRP A 272 5.13 16.98 -7.03
N THR A 273 6.00 16.84 -8.03
CA THR A 273 7.32 16.20 -7.85
C THR A 273 8.19 17.03 -6.92
N ALA A 274 8.22 18.36 -7.10
CA ALA A 274 8.96 19.27 -6.22
C ALA A 274 8.42 19.21 -4.78
N ALA A 275 7.10 19.18 -4.59
CA ALA A 275 6.49 19.04 -3.28
C ALA A 275 6.87 17.71 -2.61
N ALA A 276 6.84 16.59 -3.35
CA ALA A 276 7.23 15.29 -2.82
C ALA A 276 8.69 15.24 -2.35
N LEU A 277 9.60 15.83 -3.13
CA LEU A 277 11.02 15.95 -2.78
C LEU A 277 11.25 16.89 -1.59
N ALA A 278 10.57 18.05 -1.57
CA ALA A 278 10.68 19.02 -0.49
C ALA A 278 10.19 18.46 0.86
N LEU A 279 9.13 17.66 0.84
CA LEU A 279 8.58 17.01 2.03
C LEU A 279 9.39 15.78 2.49
N ARG A 280 10.40 15.36 1.71
CA ARG A 280 11.27 14.20 1.98
C ARG A 280 10.51 12.91 2.23
N ARG A 281 9.40 12.69 1.52
CA ARG A 281 8.53 11.51 1.69
C ARG A 281 8.83 10.41 0.67
N VAL A 282 10.10 10.22 0.34
CA VAL A 282 10.53 9.21 -0.65
C VAL A 282 11.16 8.03 0.07
N THR A 283 10.61 6.84 -0.14
CA THR A 283 11.07 5.59 0.47
C THR A 283 11.21 4.50 -0.58
N ALA A 284 12.19 3.63 -0.38
CA ALA A 284 12.33 2.41 -1.17
C ALA A 284 11.32 1.35 -0.76
N ASP A 285 10.73 0.68 -1.75
CA ASP A 285 9.85 -0.48 -1.56
C ASP A 285 10.65 -1.79 -1.60
N GLU A 286 10.39 -2.70 -0.66
CA GLU A 286 11.13 -3.96 -0.53
C GLU A 286 10.75 -4.98 -1.61
N LEU A 287 9.46 -5.05 -1.97
CA LEU A 287 8.93 -6.07 -2.88
C LEU A 287 9.43 -5.81 -4.30
N THR A 288 9.21 -4.57 -4.75
CA THR A 288 9.62 -4.16 -6.07
C THR A 288 11.08 -3.79 -6.05
N GLY A 289 11.62 -3.06 -5.06
CA GLY A 289 12.95 -2.46 -5.14
C GLY A 289 12.96 -1.17 -5.95
N THR A 290 11.82 -0.48 -6.00
CA THR A 290 11.68 0.84 -6.60
C THR A 290 11.59 1.89 -5.50
N CYS A 291 11.66 3.17 -5.88
CA CYS A 291 11.52 4.27 -4.95
C CYS A 291 10.24 5.04 -5.24
N GLY A 292 9.47 5.32 -4.20
CA GLY A 292 8.13 5.88 -4.29
C GLY A 292 7.80 6.78 -3.10
N ILE A 293 6.58 7.32 -3.12
CA ILE A 293 6.04 8.06 -1.99
C ILE A 293 5.80 7.11 -0.81
N SER A 294 6.20 7.50 0.40
CA SER A 294 5.93 6.76 1.62
C SER A 294 4.43 6.55 1.86
N ASP A 295 4.02 5.41 2.40
CA ASP A 295 2.62 5.07 2.68
C ASP A 295 1.87 6.19 3.44
N ALA A 296 2.53 6.78 4.45
CA ALA A 296 1.98 7.87 5.26
C ALA A 296 1.64 9.14 4.46
N ALA A 297 2.25 9.34 3.29
CA ALA A 297 2.03 10.49 2.42
C ALA A 297 1.33 10.13 1.10
N ALA A 298 1.04 8.85 0.85
CA ALA A 298 0.49 8.38 -0.42
C ALA A 298 -0.88 9.00 -0.75
N ALA A 299 -1.76 9.14 0.24
CA ALA A 299 -3.07 9.79 0.04
C ALA A 299 -2.92 11.24 -0.47
N ALA A 300 -2.00 12.00 0.13
CA ALA A 300 -1.80 13.41 -0.19
C ALA A 300 -1.00 13.62 -1.49
N LEU A 301 0.09 12.87 -1.70
CA LEU A 301 1.01 13.10 -2.81
C LEU A 301 0.70 12.24 -4.04
N VAL A 302 0.07 11.06 -3.89
CA VAL A 302 -0.37 10.26 -5.04
C VAL A 302 -1.86 10.45 -5.30
N GLY A 303 -2.68 10.34 -4.24
CA GLY A 303 -4.13 10.37 -4.32
C GLY A 303 -4.69 11.71 -4.81
N VAL A 304 -4.31 12.82 -4.17
CA VAL A 304 -4.82 14.16 -4.52
C VAL A 304 -4.50 14.56 -5.97
N PRO A 305 -3.24 14.54 -6.45
CA PRO A 305 -2.96 15.01 -7.81
C PRO A 305 -3.58 14.14 -8.89
N ARG A 306 -3.53 12.81 -8.76
CA ARG A 306 -4.14 11.90 -9.73
C ARG A 306 -5.67 11.97 -9.67
N GLY A 307 -6.24 12.06 -8.46
CA GLY A 307 -7.68 12.19 -8.24
C GLY A 307 -8.24 13.47 -8.84
N ALA A 308 -7.56 14.61 -8.65
CA ALA A 308 -7.96 15.89 -9.23
C ALA A 308 -7.98 15.85 -10.77
N LEU A 309 -6.95 15.27 -11.39
CA LEU A 309 -6.89 15.09 -12.85
C LEU A 309 -7.99 14.14 -13.34
N LEU A 310 -8.24 13.04 -12.65
CA LEU A 310 -9.28 12.07 -12.99
C LEU A 310 -10.67 12.70 -12.92
N VAL A 311 -11.00 13.36 -11.81
CA VAL A 311 -12.29 14.04 -11.63
C VAL A 311 -12.50 15.10 -12.71
N THR A 312 -11.47 15.89 -13.01
CA THR A 312 -11.51 16.90 -14.08
C THR A 312 -11.76 16.25 -15.45
N SER A 313 -11.05 15.18 -15.77
CA SER A 313 -11.20 14.44 -17.04
C SER A 313 -12.61 13.89 -17.20
N VAL A 314 -13.16 13.29 -16.14
CA VAL A 314 -14.54 12.76 -16.13
C VAL A 314 -15.56 13.87 -16.31
N ALA A 315 -15.41 15.00 -15.60
CA ALA A 315 -16.32 16.14 -15.72
C ALA A 315 -16.32 16.72 -17.15
N LEU A 316 -15.14 16.84 -17.77
CA LEU A 316 -15.01 17.31 -19.15
C LEU A 316 -15.62 16.33 -20.16
N ALA A 317 -15.40 15.03 -19.96
CA ALA A 317 -16.00 14.00 -20.81
C ALA A 317 -17.54 14.05 -20.77
N ILE A 318 -18.13 14.17 -19.57
CA ILE A 318 -19.57 14.34 -19.39
C ILE A 318 -20.06 15.64 -20.06
N GLY A 319 -19.31 16.74 -19.88
CA GLY A 319 -19.61 18.03 -20.49
C GLY A 319 -19.54 18.03 -22.02
N ALA A 320 -18.77 17.12 -22.63
CA ALA A 320 -18.65 17.00 -24.09
C ALA A 320 -19.85 16.26 -24.73
N CYS A 321 -20.54 15.38 -23.98
CA CYS A 321 -21.63 14.56 -24.51
C CYS A 321 -22.76 15.35 -25.20
N PRO A 322 -23.29 16.46 -24.64
CA PRO A 322 -24.34 17.24 -25.30
C PRO A 322 -23.90 17.83 -26.64
N GLY A 323 -22.64 18.26 -26.75
CA GLY A 323 -22.06 18.77 -28.00
C GLY A 323 -22.02 17.70 -29.08
N ILE A 324 -21.50 16.51 -28.76
CA ILE A 324 -21.46 15.35 -29.66
C ILE A 324 -22.86 14.95 -30.13
N MET A 325 -23.84 14.93 -29.22
CA MET A 325 -25.23 14.61 -29.55
C MET A 325 -25.88 15.62 -30.50
N ARG A 326 -25.60 16.92 -30.34
CA ARG A 326 -26.07 17.98 -31.25
C ARG A 326 -25.48 17.80 -32.63
N SER A 327 -24.17 17.62 -32.74
CA SER A 327 -23.46 17.37 -34.01
C SER A 327 -24.01 16.13 -34.71
N GLY A 328 -24.24 15.05 -33.98
CA GLY A 328 -24.85 13.83 -34.52
C GLY A 328 -26.31 14.00 -34.96
N ALA A 329 -27.09 14.84 -34.28
CA ALA A 329 -28.47 15.16 -34.69
C ALA A 329 -28.54 16.06 -35.93
N VAL A 330 -27.55 16.96 -36.10
CA VAL A 330 -27.39 17.79 -37.31
C VAL A 330 -26.96 16.92 -38.49
N TRP A 331 -25.95 16.07 -38.32
CA TRP A 331 -25.49 15.14 -39.36
C TRP A 331 -26.57 14.14 -39.78
N ARG A 332 -27.35 13.59 -38.83
CA ARG A 332 -28.50 12.74 -39.16
C ARG A 332 -29.55 13.47 -40.00
N ARG A 333 -29.81 14.75 -39.72
CA ARG A 333 -30.73 15.58 -40.53
C ARG A 333 -30.17 15.93 -41.91
N ALA A 334 -28.85 16.07 -42.04
CA ALA A 334 -28.18 16.34 -43.32
C ALA A 334 -28.07 15.09 -44.21
N LEU A 335 -27.83 13.92 -43.63
CA LEU A 335 -27.72 12.63 -44.33
C LEU A 335 -29.08 12.03 -44.68
N TRP A 336 -30.12 12.32 -43.90
CA TRP A 336 -31.50 11.96 -44.20
C TRP A 336 -32.39 13.20 -44.27
N PRO A 337 -32.26 14.02 -45.35
CA PRO A 337 -33.18 15.12 -45.55
C PRO A 337 -34.58 14.53 -45.70
N ALA A 338 -35.55 15.06 -44.92
CA ALA A 338 -36.95 14.68 -45.07
C ALA A 338 -37.32 14.81 -46.56
N ARG A 339 -37.80 13.72 -47.16
CA ARG A 339 -38.35 13.75 -48.52
C ARG A 339 -39.35 14.90 -48.57
N LYS A 340 -39.04 15.96 -49.32
CA LYS A 340 -40.01 17.00 -49.64
C LYS A 340 -41.24 16.29 -50.17
N ALA A 341 -42.39 16.51 -49.53
CA ALA A 341 -43.66 16.04 -50.06
C ALA A 341 -43.79 16.50 -51.52
N GLU A 342 -44.31 15.61 -52.36
CA GLU A 342 -44.49 15.81 -53.79
C GLU A 342 -45.20 17.15 -54.05
N CYS A 343 -44.54 18.04 -54.79
CA CYS A 343 -45.20 19.18 -55.40
C CYS A 343 -46.20 18.66 -56.44
N CYS A 344 -47.45 18.42 -56.02
CA CYS A 344 -48.58 18.19 -56.91
C CYS A 344 -49.62 19.30 -56.72
N ALA A 345 -49.43 20.40 -57.46
CA ALA A 345 -50.53 21.23 -57.93
C ALA A 345 -50.06 21.99 -59.20
N PRO A 346 -50.71 21.81 -60.36
CA PRO A 346 -50.37 22.55 -61.56
C PRO A 346 -50.85 24.01 -61.42
N PRO A 347 -50.08 25.03 -61.83
CA PRO A 347 -50.62 26.36 -62.01
C PRO A 347 -51.48 26.37 -63.29
N LEU A 348 -52.77 26.64 -63.12
CA LEU A 348 -53.67 26.97 -64.21
C LEU A 348 -53.13 28.17 -64.99
N LEU A 349 -53.03 27.97 -66.31
CA LEU A 349 -52.90 28.95 -67.40
C LEU A 349 -53.01 30.43 -67.02
N ARG A 350 -51.91 31.18 -67.19
CA ARG A 350 -51.98 32.59 -67.58
C ARG A 350 -50.92 32.91 -68.65
N ALA A 351 -51.35 33.71 -69.61
CA ALA A 351 -50.81 33.85 -70.95
C ALA A 351 -49.47 34.59 -71.04
N HIS A 352 -48.73 34.26 -72.10
CA HIS A 352 -47.82 35.09 -72.91
C HIS A 352 -47.08 36.27 -72.24
N HIS A 353 -45.75 36.16 -72.12
CA HIS A 353 -44.82 37.08 -72.80
C HIS A 353 -43.35 36.58 -72.73
N PRO A 354 -42.54 36.75 -73.79
CA PRO A 354 -41.17 36.24 -73.84
C PRO A 354 -40.14 37.34 -73.53
N TYR A 355 -39.16 37.11 -72.64
CA TYR A 355 -37.89 37.85 -72.65
C TYR A 355 -36.71 37.04 -72.04
N TYR A 356 -35.98 36.45 -72.97
CA TYR A 356 -34.52 36.22 -73.10
C TYR A 356 -33.48 36.64 -72.01
N LYS A 357 -32.49 35.73 -71.79
CA LYS A 357 -31.05 35.88 -71.37
C LYS A 357 -30.74 36.46 -69.97
N ARG A 358 -29.70 36.12 -69.18
CA ARG A 358 -28.49 35.25 -69.21
C ARG A 358 -27.94 35.17 -67.74
N PRO A 359 -26.96 34.29 -67.42
CA PRO A 359 -26.41 34.11 -66.06
C PRO A 359 -25.12 34.93 -65.78
N LEU A 360 -24.70 34.89 -64.51
CA LEU A 360 -23.39 35.21 -63.90
C LEU A 360 -23.24 36.59 -63.23
N HIS A 361 -22.94 36.59 -61.92
CA HIS A 361 -21.58 36.91 -61.46
C HIS A 361 -21.31 36.40 -60.02
N VAL A 362 -20.23 35.62 -59.91
CA VAL A 362 -19.47 35.38 -58.69
C VAL A 362 -18.45 36.53 -58.56
N SER A 363 -18.31 37.09 -57.37
CA SER A 363 -17.11 37.78 -56.84
C SER A 363 -17.22 37.72 -55.32
N ARG A 364 -16.48 36.86 -54.59
CA ARG A 364 -15.16 37.13 -54.01
C ARG A 364 -14.95 38.59 -53.59
N VAL A 365 -15.08 38.85 -52.28
CA VAL A 365 -14.00 39.36 -51.43
C VAL A 365 -14.06 38.59 -50.11
#